data_AF-A0A651HXM0-F1
#
_entry.id   AF-A0A651HXM0-F1
#
_cell.length_a   1.000
_cell.length_b   1.000
_cell.length_c   1.000
_cell.angle_alpha   90.00
_cell.angle_beta   90.00
_cell.angle_gamma   90.00
#
_symmetry.space_group_name_H-M   'P 1'
#
loop_
_entity.id
_entity.type
_entity.pdbx_description
1 polymer ?
#
loop_
_entity_poly.entity_id
_entity_poly.type
_entity_poly.pdbx_seq_one_letter_code
_entity_poly.pdbx_strand_id
1 'polypeptide(L)' 'MIFCKVRNLIPNYAQYVDREKISEQVLLNLDKYPIVFLIGPRQSGKTTLCKILKPDYANLEDISLREFAGSEPKGFLDT' A
#
# COMPACT_ATOMS: atom_id res chain seq x y z
N MET A 1 -4.20 -7.10 -4.83
CA MET A 1 -4.43 -6.84 -3.40
C MET A 1 -3.14 -6.21 -2.87
N ILE A 2 -3.16 -4.96 -2.41
CA ILE A 2 -1.93 -4.16 -2.19
C ILE A 2 -1.88 -3.66 -0.73
N PHE A 3 -0.72 -3.78 -0.10
CA PHE A 3 -0.38 -3.50 1.31
C PHE A 3 0.62 -2.34 1.39
N CYS A 4 0.69 -1.54 2.46
CA CYS A 4 1.53 -0.32 2.52
C CYS A 4 2.23 -0.10 3.89
N LYS A 5 3.57 -0.01 3.97
CA LYS A 5 4.43 0.29 5.16
C LYS A 5 5.12 1.67 5.10
N VAL A 6 5.35 2.32 6.26
CA VAL A 6 5.72 3.76 6.39
C VAL A 6 7.22 4.02 6.29
N ARG A 7 7.63 4.79 5.28
CA ARG A 7 8.72 5.78 5.36
C ARG A 7 8.71 6.75 4.16
N ASN A 8 9.05 8.01 4.43
CA ASN A 8 9.01 9.18 3.52
C ASN A 8 9.82 9.03 2.22
N LEU A 9 9.29 9.60 1.11
CA LEU A 9 9.94 10.50 0.11
C LEU A 9 9.19 10.48 -1.25
N ILE A 10 8.97 11.65 -1.88
CA ILE A 10 8.07 11.86 -3.03
C ILE A 10 8.86 12.18 -4.32
N PRO A 11 8.70 11.44 -5.43
CA PRO A 11 9.05 11.88 -6.78
C PRO A 11 7.83 12.42 -7.56
N ASN A 12 8.10 13.23 -8.59
CA ASN A 12 7.19 14.10 -9.35
C ASN A 12 6.01 13.36 -10.06
N TYR A 13 4.76 13.57 -9.62
CA TYR A 13 3.53 12.99 -10.19
C TYR A 13 2.60 14.05 -10.83
N ALA A 14 3.11 14.82 -11.79
CA ALA A 14 2.39 15.96 -12.40
C ALA A 14 1.02 15.64 -13.06
N GLN A 15 0.66 14.36 -13.26
CA GLN A 15 -0.64 13.92 -13.82
C GLN A 15 -1.51 13.14 -12.82
N TYR A 16 -1.16 13.14 -11.54
CA TYR A 16 -1.94 12.45 -10.54
C TYR A 16 -3.12 13.31 -10.07
N VAL A 17 -4.33 12.78 -10.21
CA VAL A 17 -5.53 13.37 -9.60
C VAL A 17 -5.62 12.86 -8.18
N ASP A 18 -5.45 13.77 -7.22
CA ASP A 18 -5.47 13.43 -5.82
C ASP A 18 -6.85 12.92 -5.39
N ARG A 19 -6.84 11.95 -4.48
CA ARG A 19 -8.03 11.29 -3.93
C ARG A 19 -8.10 11.55 -2.44
N GLU A 20 -8.18 12.84 -2.09
CA GLU A 20 -8.06 13.36 -0.72
C GLU A 20 -8.75 12.47 0.33
N LYS A 21 -10.04 12.15 0.15
CA LYS A 21 -10.80 11.31 1.08
C LYS A 21 -10.22 9.90 1.27
N ILE A 22 -9.76 9.26 0.21
CA ILE A 22 -9.20 7.90 0.30
C ILE A 22 -7.80 7.96 0.89
N SER A 23 -7.00 8.94 0.47
CA SER A 23 -5.66 9.19 0.98
C SER A 23 -5.68 9.39 2.51
N GLU A 24 -6.58 10.24 3.00
CA GLU A 24 -6.77 10.50 4.43
C GLU A 24 -7.17 9.23 5.18
N GLN A 25 -8.15 8.48 4.67
CA GLN A 25 -8.58 7.23 5.31
C GLN A 25 -7.46 6.19 5.34
N VAL A 26 -6.66 6.08 4.29
CA VAL A 26 -5.51 5.16 4.26
C VAL A 26 -4.50 5.54 5.34
N LEU A 27 -4.13 6.82 5.45
CA LEU A 27 -3.20 7.31 6.47
C LEU A 27 -3.73 7.09 7.89
N LEU A 28 -4.99 7.44 8.16
CA LEU A 28 -5.63 7.24 9.47
C LEU A 28 -5.70 5.78 9.90
N ASN A 29 -5.91 4.86 8.96
CA ASN A 29 -5.95 3.43 9.28
C ASN A 29 -4.55 2.83 9.45
N LEU A 30 -3.54 3.38 8.79
CA LEU A 30 -2.15 2.94 8.95
C LEU A 30 -1.58 3.24 10.34
N ASP A 31 -2.12 4.24 11.05
CA ASP A 31 -1.75 4.50 12.45
C ASP A 31 -2.36 3.48 13.41
N LYS A 32 -3.45 2.81 13.02
CA LYS A 32 -4.22 1.88 13.87
C LYS A 32 -3.91 0.42 13.57
N TYR A 33 -3.57 0.12 12.33
CA TYR A 33 -3.34 -1.22 11.85
C TYR A 33 -1.96 -1.31 11.23
N PRO A 34 -1.20 -2.38 11.50
CA PRO A 34 0.13 -2.56 10.91
C PRO A 34 0.07 -2.67 9.38
N ILE A 35 -1.11 -3.04 8.85
CA ILE A 35 -1.38 -3.25 7.44
C ILE A 35 -2.75 -2.68 7.09
N VAL A 36 -2.83 -2.00 5.95
CA VAL A 36 -4.09 -1.60 5.32
C VAL A 36 -4.17 -2.18 3.91
N PHE A 37 -5.34 -2.74 3.58
CA PHE A 37 -5.61 -3.32 2.28
C PHE A 37 -6.34 -2.34 1.37
N LEU A 38 -5.74 -2.05 0.22
CA LEU A 38 -6.40 -1.29 -0.85
C LEU A 38 -7.06 -2.24 -1.87
N ILE A 39 -8.40 -2.25 -1.86
CA ILE A 39 -9.24 -3.03 -2.77
C ILE A 39 -10.01 -2.14 -3.74
N GLY A 40 -10.44 -2.69 -4.87
CA GLY A 40 -11.25 -2.00 -5.88
C GLY A 40 -10.97 -2.45 -7.32
N PRO A 41 -11.66 -1.88 -8.33
CA PRO A 41 -11.60 -2.33 -9.73
C PRO A 41 -10.18 -2.29 -10.34
N ARG A 42 -9.83 -3.24 -11.22
CA ARG A 42 -8.55 -3.20 -11.95
C ARG A 42 -8.42 -1.85 -12.68
N GLN A 43 -7.20 -1.30 -12.77
CA GLN A 43 -6.91 0.02 -13.37
C GLN A 43 -7.45 1.24 -12.61
N SER A 44 -8.04 1.08 -11.42
CA SER A 44 -8.46 2.24 -10.60
C SER A 44 -7.30 3.02 -9.95
N GLY A 45 -6.04 2.83 -10.36
CA GLY A 45 -4.89 3.62 -9.86
C GLY A 45 -4.46 3.33 -8.41
N LYS A 46 -4.86 2.19 -7.82
CA LYS A 46 -4.50 1.82 -6.43
C LYS A 46 -3.00 1.73 -6.20
N THR A 47 -2.26 1.11 -7.13
CA THR A 47 -0.81 1.01 -7.05
C THR A 47 -0.14 2.39 -7.07
N THR A 48 -0.67 3.31 -7.87
CA THR A 48 -0.18 4.69 -7.94
C THR A 48 -0.45 5.43 -6.62
N LEU A 49 -1.67 5.32 -6.08
CA LEU A 49 -2.02 5.88 -4.76
C LEU A 49 -1.10 5.32 -3.65
N CYS A 50 -0.87 4.00 -3.61
CA CYS A 50 0.06 3.39 -2.65
C CYS A 50 1.44 4.01 -2.76
N LYS A 51 2.03 4.01 -3.97
CA LYS A 51 3.37 4.56 -4.23
C LYS A 51 3.52 6.02 -3.79
N ILE A 52 2.48 6.82 -3.98
CA ILE A 52 2.45 8.24 -3.60
C ILE A 52 2.40 8.40 -2.09
N LEU A 53 1.51 7.66 -1.42
CA LEU A 53 1.35 7.75 0.03
C LEU A 53 2.52 7.09 0.78
N LYS A 54 3.13 6.05 0.20
CA LYS A 54 4.13 5.17 0.81
C LYS A 54 4.91 4.37 -0.25
N PRO A 55 6.21 4.60 -0.39
CA PRO A 55 7.09 3.82 -1.27
C PRO A 55 7.16 2.33 -0.90
N ASP A 56 7.12 2.00 0.40
CA ASP A 56 7.27 0.63 0.92
C ASP A 56 5.94 -0.13 0.93
N TYR A 57 5.40 -0.45 -0.25
CA TYR A 57 4.16 -1.21 -0.39
C TYR A 57 4.43 -2.66 -0.81
N ALA A 58 3.67 -3.61 -0.28
CA ALA A 58 3.72 -5.02 -0.68
C ALA A 58 2.59 -5.36 -1.67
N ASN A 59 2.95 -5.98 -2.80
CA ASN A 59 2.02 -6.41 -3.82
C ASN A 59 1.81 -7.93 -3.76
N LEU A 60 0.66 -8.39 -3.25
CA LEU A 60 0.38 -9.83 -3.19
C LEU A 60 -0.08 -10.46 -4.52
N GLU A 61 0.01 -9.71 -5.63
CA GLU A 61 -0.01 -10.32 -6.96
C GLU A 61 1.33 -10.97 -7.31
N ASP A 62 2.41 -10.60 -6.61
CA ASP A 62 3.68 -11.31 -6.66
C ASP A 62 3.56 -12.60 -5.83
N ILE A 63 3.87 -13.73 -6.48
CA ILE A 63 3.74 -15.08 -5.91
C ILE A 63 4.67 -15.25 -4.71
N SER A 64 5.92 -14.79 -4.78
CA SER A 64 6.90 -14.96 -3.71
C SER A 64 6.50 -14.16 -2.46
N LEU A 65 6.02 -12.93 -2.66
CA LEU A 65 5.48 -12.09 -1.57
C LEU A 65 4.21 -12.68 -0.96
N ARG A 66 3.33 -13.25 -1.79
CA ARG A 66 2.12 -13.92 -1.32
C ARG A 66 2.43 -15.17 -0.52
N GLU A 67 3.40 -15.96 -0.95
CA GLU A 67 3.87 -17.14 -0.21
C GLU A 67 4.49 -16.73 1.12
N PHE A 68 5.39 -15.73 1.13
CA PHE A 68 5.99 -15.20 2.35
C PHE A 68 4.95 -14.69 3.36
N ALA A 69 3.98 -13.90 2.90
CA ALA A 69 2.90 -13.41 3.75
C ALA A 69 2.02 -14.55 4.32
N GLY A 70 1.90 -15.67 3.60
CA GLY A 70 1.14 -16.84 4.02
C GLY A 70 1.90 -17.79 4.93
N SER A 71 3.19 -18.03 4.65
CA SER A 71 4.03 -18.95 5.40
C SER A 71 4.54 -18.34 6.70
N GLU A 72 4.89 -17.05 6.70
CA GLU A 72 5.46 -16.34 7.85
C GLU A 72 4.80 -14.97 8.10
N PRO A 73 3.55 -14.95 8.64
CA PRO A 73 2.80 -13.71 8.81
C PRO A 73 3.46 -12.70 9.77
N LYS A 74 4.16 -13.18 10.81
CA LYS A 74 4.87 -12.30 11.76
C LYS A 74 6.09 -11.65 11.11
N GLY A 75 6.90 -12.43 10.41
CA GLY A 75 8.06 -11.90 9.66
C GLY A 75 7.62 -10.89 8.61
N PHE A 76 6.49 -11.13 7.95
CA PHE A 76 5.91 -10.19 7.00
C PHE A 76 5.46 -8.85 7.62
N LEU A 77 5.00 -8.85 8.88
CA LEU A 77 4.63 -7.63 9.61
C LEU A 77 5.85 -6.81 10.06
N ASP A 78 6.96 -7.49 10.36
CA ASP A 78 8.19 -6.86 10.85
C ASP A 78 9.08 -6.28 9.73
N THR A 79 8.89 -6.72 8.48
CA THR A 79 9.65 -6.29 7.26
C THR A 79 9.35 -4.86 6.90
#